data_AF-A0A5J5SYT1-F1
#
_entry.id   AF-A0A5J5SYT1-F1
#
_cell.length_a   1.000
_cell.length_b   1.000
_cell.length_c   1.000
_cell.angle_alpha   90.00
_cell.angle_beta   90.00
_cell.angle_gamma   90.00
#
_symmetry.space_group_name_H-M   'P 1'
#
loop_
_entity.id
_entity.type
_entity.pdbx_description
1 polymer ?
#
loop_
_entity_poly.entity_id
_entity_poly.type
_entity_poly.pdbx_seq_one_letter_code
_entity_poly.pdbx_strand_id
1 'polypeptide(L)'
;MGFLLAANGLLVLYVSIYLFKLYYGDDWEGLYESITGYGLGGSSMALFGRVGGGIYTKAADVGADLVGKVERNIPEDDPRNPAVIADKVGDNVGDIAGMGSDLFGSYAESSCAALFVASISSFGINHDVTAMSYPLIISSMGIVVCLITTLFATDMFEIKNVREIEPSLKQQLLISTILMTAGIAMVSFFALPSEFILFDFGNEKEVKNWHLFFCVSIGLWAGLVIGYITEYYTSNAYSPVQDVADSCRTGAATNVIFGLALGYKSVIIPIFAISISIYVSFSLAAMYGIAVAALGMLSTISTGLAIDAYGPISDNAGGIAEMAGMSHKIRERTDALDAAGNTTAAIGKGFAIGSAALVSLALFGAYVSRAGIKSVDVLTPKVFIGLIVGAMLPYWFSAMTMKSVGSAALKMVEEVRRQFNSIPGLMEGTAKPDYANLLEQRRQQQANA
;
A
#
# COMPACT_ATOMS: atom_id res chain seq x y z
N MET A 1 -13.30 4.88 -3.35
CA MET A 1 -12.39 4.82 -2.19
C MET A 1 -11.22 5.80 -2.33
N GLY A 2 -10.39 5.70 -3.37
CA GLY A 2 -9.17 6.52 -3.51
C GLY A 2 -9.36 8.03 -3.33
N PHE A 3 -10.29 8.66 -4.05
CA PHE A 3 -10.56 10.10 -3.91
C PHE A 3 -11.00 10.51 -2.51
N LEU A 4 -11.83 9.70 -1.83
CA LEU A 4 -12.29 10.02 -0.48
C LEU A 4 -11.12 9.99 0.49
N LEU A 5 -10.28 8.96 0.45
CA LEU A 5 -9.10 8.84 1.33
C LEU A 5 -8.10 9.97 1.09
N ALA A 6 -7.78 10.26 -0.18
CA ALA A 6 -6.83 11.32 -0.53
C ALA A 6 -7.35 12.71 -0.13
N ALA A 7 -8.59 13.05 -0.52
CA ALA A 7 -9.16 14.36 -0.25
C ALA A 7 -9.46 14.57 1.24
N ASN A 8 -9.97 13.55 1.94
CA ASN A 8 -10.23 13.64 3.38
C ASN A 8 -8.92 13.71 4.17
N GLY A 9 -7.93 12.87 3.84
CA GLY A 9 -6.62 12.90 4.49
C GLY A 9 -5.92 14.26 4.34
N LEU A 10 -6.02 14.87 3.16
CA LEU A 10 -5.52 16.21 2.88
C LEU A 10 -6.30 17.28 3.65
N LEU A 11 -7.64 17.23 3.62
CA LEU A 11 -8.49 18.22 4.27
C LEU A 11 -8.31 18.21 5.79
N VAL A 12 -8.24 17.04 6.41
CA VAL A 12 -8.02 16.90 7.86
C VAL A 12 -6.65 17.43 8.24
N LEU A 13 -5.61 17.11 7.48
CA LEU A 13 -4.26 17.65 7.71
C LEU A 13 -4.24 19.18 7.59
N TYR A 14 -4.82 19.71 6.52
CA TYR A 14 -4.95 21.16 6.29
C TYR A 14 -5.67 21.86 7.45
N VAL A 15 -6.86 21.39 7.82
CA VAL A 15 -7.64 21.97 8.93
C VAL A 15 -6.86 21.89 10.24
N SER A 16 -6.19 20.76 10.51
CA SER A 16 -5.38 20.59 11.72
C SER A 16 -4.23 21.60 11.78
N ILE A 17 -3.52 21.83 10.66
CA ILE A 17 -2.46 22.85 10.58
C ILE A 17 -3.02 24.24 10.91
N TYR A 18 -4.16 24.61 10.33
CA TYR A 18 -4.78 25.92 10.60
C TYR A 18 -5.23 26.07 12.05
N LEU A 19 -5.81 25.03 12.66
CA LEU A 19 -6.23 25.06 14.06
C LEU A 19 -5.03 25.16 15.01
N PHE A 20 -3.96 24.40 14.76
CA PHE A 20 -2.75 24.45 15.58
C PHE A 20 -2.02 25.80 15.41
N LYS A 21 -2.06 26.38 14.22
CA LYS A 21 -1.52 27.74 13.97
C LYS A 21 -2.14 28.80 14.86
N LEU A 22 -3.42 28.68 15.22
CA LEU A 22 -4.07 29.64 16.14
C LEU A 22 -3.43 29.65 17.54
N TYR A 23 -2.85 28.53 17.97
CA TYR A 23 -2.17 28.41 19.25
C TYR A 23 -0.68 28.76 19.15
N TYR A 24 0.02 28.21 18.16
CA TYR A 24 1.47 28.35 18.00
C TYR A 24 1.92 29.71 17.44
N GLY A 25 1.06 30.41 16.68
CA GLY A 25 1.41 31.69 16.07
C GLY A 25 2.61 31.58 15.13
N ASP A 26 3.72 32.19 15.53
CA ASP A 26 4.99 32.23 14.78
C ASP A 26 5.94 31.06 15.12
N ASP A 27 5.63 30.23 16.13
CA ASP A 27 6.38 29.02 16.44
C ASP A 27 6.00 27.86 15.49
N TRP A 28 6.49 27.93 14.25
CA TRP A 28 6.17 26.91 13.24
C TRP A 28 6.94 25.61 13.47
N GLU A 29 8.10 25.64 14.11
CA GLU A 29 8.81 24.42 14.51
C GLU A 29 7.93 23.58 15.44
N GLY A 30 7.44 24.17 16.55
CA GLY A 30 6.57 23.49 17.50
C GLY A 30 5.22 23.07 16.91
N LEU A 31 4.67 23.88 15.98
CA LEU A 31 3.44 23.56 15.26
C LEU A 31 3.61 22.28 14.44
N TYR A 32 4.60 22.25 13.54
CA TYR A 32 4.77 21.13 12.62
C TYR A 32 5.38 19.90 13.30
N GLU A 33 6.14 20.07 14.39
CA GLU A 33 6.51 18.99 15.31
C GLU A 33 5.26 18.32 15.88
N SER A 34 4.28 19.09 16.34
CA SER A 34 3.03 18.54 16.89
C SER A 34 2.16 17.86 15.82
N ILE A 35 2.15 18.40 14.60
CA ILE A 35 1.44 17.80 13.46
C ILE A 35 2.03 16.44 13.07
N THR A 36 3.29 16.14 13.38
CA THR A 36 3.85 14.78 13.11
C THR A 36 3.09 13.66 13.81
N GLY A 37 2.38 13.96 14.91
CA GLY A 37 1.47 13.02 15.58
C GLY A 37 0.33 12.51 14.69
N TYR A 38 -0.01 13.23 13.62
CA TYR A 38 -1.00 12.80 12.62
C TYR A 38 -0.57 11.54 11.88
N GLY A 39 0.68 11.52 11.37
CA GLY A 39 1.27 10.34 10.72
C GLY A 39 1.40 9.16 11.68
N LEU A 40 1.89 9.43 12.91
CA LEU A 40 2.00 8.41 13.96
C LEU A 40 0.64 7.75 14.26
N GLY A 41 -0.42 8.55 14.42
CA GLY A 41 -1.77 8.04 14.65
C GLY A 41 -2.28 7.18 13.50
N GLY A 42 -2.08 7.64 12.25
CA GLY A 42 -2.46 6.91 11.05
C GLY A 42 -1.82 5.52 10.96
N SER A 43 -0.49 5.45 11.01
CA SER A 43 0.24 4.19 10.89
C SER A 43 0.08 3.26 12.10
N SER A 44 -0.09 3.81 13.31
CA SER A 44 -0.36 3.00 14.50
C SER A 44 -1.67 2.22 14.34
N MET A 45 -2.74 2.88 13.88
CA MET A 45 -4.03 2.21 13.65
C MET A 45 -3.99 1.31 12.41
N ALA A 46 -3.26 1.71 11.37
CA ALA A 46 -3.06 0.91 10.17
C ALA A 46 -2.37 -0.43 10.47
N LEU A 47 -1.38 -0.45 11.38
CA LEU A 47 -0.71 -1.68 11.81
C LEU A 47 -1.71 -2.72 12.33
N PHE A 48 -2.60 -2.31 13.26
CA PHE A 48 -3.63 -3.20 13.79
C PHE A 48 -4.67 -3.57 12.73
N GLY A 49 -5.06 -2.62 11.88
CA GLY A 49 -6.00 -2.88 10.77
C GLY A 49 -5.47 -3.92 9.78
N ARG A 50 -4.20 -3.79 9.36
CA ARG A 50 -3.53 -4.72 8.43
C ARG A 50 -3.28 -6.10 9.07
N VAL A 51 -2.78 -6.15 10.30
CA VAL A 51 -2.50 -7.43 10.97
C VAL A 51 -3.79 -8.15 11.33
N GLY A 52 -4.72 -7.45 12.01
CA GLY A 52 -5.99 -8.03 12.43
C GLY A 52 -6.87 -8.42 11.24
N GLY A 53 -6.98 -7.56 10.24
CA GLY A 53 -7.71 -7.84 9.00
C GLY A 53 -7.05 -8.96 8.20
N GLY A 54 -5.72 -8.94 8.06
CA GLY A 54 -4.93 -9.94 7.35
C GLY A 54 -5.04 -11.34 7.95
N ILE A 55 -4.98 -11.46 9.28
CA ILE A 55 -5.19 -12.75 9.97
C ILE A 55 -6.62 -13.26 9.74
N TYR A 56 -7.61 -12.36 9.73
CA TYR A 56 -9.00 -12.72 9.50
C TYR A 56 -9.22 -13.29 8.09
N THR A 57 -8.85 -12.53 7.05
CA THR A 57 -9.05 -12.94 5.65
C THR A 57 -8.27 -14.21 5.33
N LYS A 58 -6.95 -14.22 5.56
CA LYS A 58 -6.11 -15.34 5.09
C LYS A 58 -6.40 -16.66 5.81
N ALA A 59 -6.91 -16.62 7.04
CA ALA A 59 -7.32 -17.84 7.72
C ALA A 59 -8.64 -18.42 7.19
N ALA A 60 -9.55 -17.55 6.72
CA ALA A 60 -10.80 -17.97 6.09
C ALA A 60 -10.55 -18.49 4.67
N ASP A 61 -9.82 -17.73 3.87
CA ASP A 61 -9.33 -18.06 2.52
C ASP A 61 -8.68 -19.45 2.49
N VAL A 62 -7.60 -19.66 3.26
CA VAL A 62 -6.90 -20.96 3.30
C VAL A 62 -7.82 -22.11 3.75
N GLY A 63 -8.70 -21.87 4.71
CA GLY A 63 -9.60 -22.90 5.20
C GLY A 63 -10.71 -23.27 4.20
N ALA A 64 -11.28 -22.27 3.52
CA ALA A 64 -12.27 -22.45 2.47
C ALA A 64 -11.68 -23.21 1.30
N ASP A 65 -10.52 -22.79 0.82
CA ASP A 65 -9.88 -23.32 -0.37
C ASP A 65 -9.34 -24.74 -0.18
N LEU A 66 -8.66 -25.01 0.93
CA LEU A 66 -8.11 -26.34 1.19
C LEU A 66 -9.21 -27.39 1.28
N VAL A 67 -10.25 -27.14 2.07
CA VAL A 67 -11.30 -28.16 2.24
C VAL A 67 -12.21 -28.20 1.02
N GLY A 68 -12.60 -27.06 0.46
CA GLY A 68 -13.48 -26.99 -0.70
C GLY A 68 -12.83 -27.57 -1.95
N LYS A 69 -11.75 -26.96 -2.42
CA LYS A 69 -11.14 -27.26 -3.72
C LYS A 69 -10.29 -28.53 -3.66
N VAL A 70 -9.45 -28.68 -2.64
CA VAL A 70 -8.46 -29.77 -2.59
C VAL A 70 -9.06 -31.07 -2.04
N GLU A 71 -9.86 -31.01 -0.97
CA GLU A 71 -10.40 -32.23 -0.32
C GLU A 71 -11.75 -32.66 -0.87
N ARG A 72 -12.66 -31.71 -1.16
CA ARG A 72 -14.05 -32.01 -1.52
C ARG A 72 -14.35 -31.85 -3.01
N ASN A 73 -13.44 -31.27 -3.78
CA ASN A 73 -13.62 -31.00 -5.22
C ASN A 73 -14.92 -30.25 -5.53
N ILE A 74 -15.28 -29.28 -4.67
CA ILE A 74 -16.34 -28.31 -4.96
C ILE A 74 -15.73 -27.03 -5.55
N PRO A 75 -16.49 -26.24 -6.31
CA PRO A 75 -16.04 -24.94 -6.79
C PRO A 75 -15.50 -24.05 -5.67
N GLU A 76 -14.61 -23.14 -6.04
CA GLU A 76 -14.25 -22.00 -5.19
C GLU A 76 -15.49 -21.15 -4.92
N ASP A 77 -15.62 -20.59 -3.73
CA ASP A 77 -16.79 -19.81 -3.29
C ASP A 77 -18.15 -20.51 -3.31
N ASP A 78 -18.15 -21.84 -3.33
CA ASP A 78 -19.39 -22.62 -3.33
C ASP A 78 -20.23 -22.33 -2.06
N PRO A 79 -21.54 -22.08 -2.18
CA PRO A 79 -22.39 -21.73 -1.06
C PRO A 79 -22.52 -22.84 0.00
N ARG A 80 -22.16 -24.09 -0.32
CA ARG A 80 -22.11 -25.19 0.65
C ARG A 80 -20.93 -25.08 1.61
N ASN A 81 -19.90 -24.31 1.25
CA ASN A 81 -18.72 -24.13 2.10
C ASN A 81 -19.02 -23.14 3.22
N PRO A 82 -18.98 -23.55 4.51
CA PRO A 82 -19.27 -22.65 5.62
C PRO A 82 -18.26 -21.50 5.76
N ALA A 83 -17.05 -21.61 5.19
CA ALA A 83 -16.04 -20.57 5.30
C ALA A 83 -16.19 -19.43 4.27
N VAL A 84 -16.99 -19.59 3.22
CA VAL A 84 -17.06 -18.61 2.11
C VAL A 84 -17.50 -17.21 2.54
N ILE A 85 -18.44 -17.12 3.50
CA ILE A 85 -18.87 -15.82 4.01
C ILE A 85 -17.75 -15.14 4.81
N ALA A 86 -16.97 -15.91 5.57
CA ALA A 86 -15.84 -15.36 6.31
C ALA A 86 -14.72 -14.92 5.35
N ASP A 87 -14.51 -15.65 4.25
CA ASP A 87 -13.58 -15.28 3.18
C ASP A 87 -13.95 -13.93 2.56
N LYS A 88 -15.18 -13.81 2.03
CA LYS A 88 -15.62 -12.56 1.38
C LYS A 88 -15.75 -11.36 2.32
N VAL A 89 -16.11 -11.59 3.58
CA VAL A 89 -16.00 -10.54 4.61
C VAL A 89 -14.53 -10.16 4.81
N GLY A 90 -13.62 -11.13 4.77
CA GLY A 90 -12.20 -10.95 4.90
C GLY A 90 -11.61 -9.98 3.89
N ASP A 91 -11.96 -10.08 2.61
CA ASP A 91 -11.41 -9.19 1.57
C ASP A 91 -11.76 -7.72 1.85
N ASN A 92 -12.96 -7.47 2.39
CA ASN A 92 -13.38 -6.13 2.79
C ASN A 92 -12.66 -5.64 4.06
N VAL A 93 -12.45 -6.52 5.03
CA VAL A 93 -11.82 -6.17 6.32
C VAL A 93 -10.30 -6.01 6.20
N GLY A 94 -9.63 -6.89 5.46
CA GLY A 94 -8.19 -6.87 5.26
C GLY A 94 -7.77 -6.05 4.05
N ASP A 95 -8.23 -6.47 2.87
CA ASP A 95 -7.70 -6.01 1.59
C ASP A 95 -8.30 -4.65 1.17
N ILE A 96 -9.42 -4.24 1.77
CA ILE A 96 -9.96 -2.87 1.66
C ILE A 96 -9.66 -2.04 2.92
N ALA A 97 -10.21 -2.38 4.09
CA ALA A 97 -10.10 -1.49 5.26
C ALA A 97 -8.66 -1.38 5.80
N GLY A 98 -7.94 -2.51 5.90
CA GLY A 98 -6.53 -2.52 6.25
C GLY A 98 -5.67 -1.76 5.23
N MET A 99 -5.90 -2.01 3.94
CA MET A 99 -5.18 -1.34 2.85
C MET A 99 -5.40 0.17 2.79
N GLY A 100 -6.64 0.61 2.94
CA GLY A 100 -6.96 2.04 2.98
C GLY A 100 -6.28 2.75 4.14
N SER A 101 -6.24 2.12 5.32
CA SER A 101 -5.58 2.67 6.50
C SER A 101 -4.06 2.75 6.32
N ASP A 102 -3.47 1.73 5.71
CA ASP A 102 -2.03 1.63 5.42
C ASP A 102 -1.54 2.74 4.48
N LEU A 103 -2.20 2.90 3.33
CA LEU A 103 -1.85 3.96 2.39
C LEU A 103 -2.17 5.36 2.91
N PHE A 104 -3.18 5.51 3.78
CA PHE A 104 -3.39 6.75 4.52
C PHE A 104 -2.21 7.06 5.45
N GLY A 105 -1.71 6.07 6.20
CA GLY A 105 -0.51 6.21 7.03
C GLY A 105 0.70 6.67 6.21
N SER A 106 0.94 6.03 5.06
CA SER A 106 2.04 6.41 4.15
C SER A 106 1.91 7.85 3.65
N TYR A 107 0.70 8.28 3.28
CA TYR A 107 0.41 9.66 2.89
C TYR A 107 0.65 10.66 4.03
N ALA A 108 0.14 10.35 5.22
CA ALA A 108 0.21 11.21 6.40
C ALA A 108 1.66 11.39 6.85
N GLU A 109 2.43 10.29 6.95
CA GLU A 109 3.85 10.34 7.31
C GLU A 109 4.69 11.08 6.28
N SER A 110 4.49 10.83 4.99
CA SER A 110 5.25 11.50 3.92
C SER A 110 5.01 13.02 3.97
N SER A 111 3.75 13.42 4.16
CA SER A 111 3.38 14.83 4.30
C SER A 111 3.98 15.45 5.57
N CYS A 112 3.85 14.77 6.71
CA CYS A 112 4.36 15.25 7.99
C CYS A 112 5.89 15.36 8.02
N ALA A 113 6.60 14.38 7.46
CA ALA A 113 8.05 14.39 7.37
C ALA A 113 8.55 15.59 6.55
N ALA A 114 7.91 15.86 5.40
CA ALA A 114 8.23 17.03 4.59
C ALA A 114 7.93 18.33 5.35
N LEU A 115 6.77 18.43 6.00
CA LEU A 115 6.39 19.61 6.78
C LEU A 115 7.36 19.89 7.93
N PHE A 116 7.75 18.88 8.70
CA PHE A 116 8.69 19.08 9.81
C PHE A 116 10.06 19.57 9.34
N VAL A 117 10.62 19.01 8.27
CA VAL A 117 11.92 19.50 7.77
C VAL A 117 11.78 20.91 7.17
N ALA A 118 10.65 21.23 6.53
CA ALA A 118 10.39 22.58 6.03
C ALA A 118 10.20 23.63 7.13
N SER A 119 9.67 23.25 8.30
CA SER A 119 9.42 24.20 9.40
C SER A 119 10.70 24.77 10.00
N ILE A 120 11.77 23.97 10.02
CA ILE A 120 13.12 24.38 10.45
C ILE A 120 14.01 24.85 9.29
N SER A 121 13.45 24.96 8.08
CA SER A 121 14.10 25.51 6.88
C SER A 121 13.65 26.95 6.64
N SER A 122 14.14 27.60 5.58
CA SER A 122 13.77 28.99 5.27
C SER A 122 12.26 29.19 5.09
N PHE A 123 11.51 28.15 4.70
CA PHE A 123 10.06 28.20 4.56
C PHE A 123 9.36 28.48 5.89
N GLY A 124 9.73 27.75 6.96
CA GLY A 124 9.18 27.98 8.28
C GLY A 124 9.79 29.17 9.01
N ILE A 125 11.11 29.40 8.87
CA ILE A 125 11.81 30.52 9.52
C ILE A 125 11.31 31.88 9.00
N ASN A 126 11.04 31.98 7.69
CA ASN A 126 10.51 33.21 7.08
C ASN A 126 8.98 33.27 7.05
N HIS A 127 8.30 32.27 7.63
CA HIS A 127 6.86 32.15 7.65
C HIS A 127 6.20 32.23 6.25
N ASP A 128 6.84 31.64 5.23
CA ASP A 128 6.29 31.53 3.88
C ASP A 128 5.26 30.40 3.81
N VAL A 129 3.99 30.76 3.96
CA VAL A 129 2.87 29.82 3.98
C VAL A 129 2.77 29.02 2.68
N THR A 130 3.11 29.61 1.53
CA THR A 130 2.94 28.96 0.23
C THR A 130 3.99 27.87 0.04
N ALA A 131 5.26 28.21 0.25
CA ALA A 131 6.36 27.25 0.14
C ALA A 131 6.29 26.16 1.23
N MET A 132 5.87 26.53 2.45
CA MET A 132 5.61 25.58 3.54
C MET A 132 4.51 24.57 3.19
N SER A 133 3.48 25.01 2.45
CA SER A 133 2.36 24.16 2.02
C SER A 133 2.65 23.35 0.76
N TYR A 134 3.87 23.41 0.20
CA TYR A 134 4.27 22.67 -1.00
C TYR A 134 3.83 21.20 -1.02
N PRO A 135 4.06 20.36 0.02
CA PRO A 135 3.58 18.98 0.01
C PRO A 135 2.05 18.87 -0.15
N LEU A 136 1.28 19.72 0.53
CA LEU A 136 -0.19 19.73 0.42
C LEU A 136 -0.66 20.19 -0.98
N ILE A 137 0.04 21.15 -1.59
CA ILE A 137 -0.28 21.63 -2.93
C ILE A 137 0.03 20.54 -3.98
N ILE A 138 1.12 19.79 -3.82
CA ILE A 138 1.42 18.61 -4.65
C ILE A 138 0.29 17.59 -4.55
N SER A 139 -0.18 17.26 -3.34
CA SER A 139 -1.31 16.32 -3.17
C SER A 139 -2.62 16.87 -3.75
N SER A 140 -2.87 18.18 -3.63
CA SER A 140 -4.04 18.85 -4.23
C SER A 140 -4.02 18.73 -5.75
N MET A 141 -2.86 19.00 -6.38
CA MET A 141 -2.66 18.80 -7.82
C MET A 141 -2.84 17.33 -8.21
N GLY A 142 -2.34 16.42 -7.38
CA GLY A 142 -2.52 14.98 -7.52
C GLY A 142 -3.99 14.56 -7.64
N ILE A 143 -4.87 15.11 -6.79
CA ILE A 143 -6.32 14.83 -6.85
C ILE A 143 -6.90 15.26 -8.20
N VAL A 144 -6.55 16.46 -8.70
CA VAL A 144 -7.02 16.97 -9.99
C VAL A 144 -6.52 16.10 -11.14
N VAL A 145 -5.22 15.76 -11.14
CA VAL A 145 -4.62 14.89 -12.15
C VAL A 145 -5.26 13.50 -12.16
N CYS A 146 -5.50 12.91 -10.98
CA CYS A 146 -6.15 11.61 -10.87
C CYS A 146 -7.60 11.66 -11.35
N LEU A 147 -8.32 12.76 -11.11
CA LEU A 147 -9.68 12.95 -11.63
C LEU A 147 -9.67 12.90 -13.15
N ILE A 148 -8.80 13.68 -13.80
CA ILE A 148 -8.65 13.68 -15.25
C ILE A 148 -8.28 12.29 -15.75
N THR A 149 -7.35 11.61 -15.08
CA THR A 149 -6.89 10.26 -15.45
C THR A 149 -8.03 9.22 -15.38
N THR A 150 -8.88 9.31 -14.35
CA THR A 150 -10.01 8.40 -14.14
C THR A 150 -10.98 8.43 -15.33
N LEU A 151 -11.25 9.62 -15.89
CA LEU A 151 -12.14 9.80 -17.05
C LEU A 151 -11.70 8.98 -18.28
N PHE A 152 -10.40 8.69 -18.41
CA PHE A 152 -9.92 7.84 -19.50
C PHE A 152 -10.49 6.41 -19.38
N ALA A 153 -10.50 5.84 -18.17
CA ALA A 153 -11.01 4.47 -17.96
C ALA A 153 -12.53 4.40 -17.78
N THR A 154 -13.18 5.48 -17.34
CA THR A 154 -14.63 5.47 -17.05
C THR A 154 -15.50 5.93 -18.21
N ASP A 155 -15.03 6.90 -19.02
CA ASP A 155 -15.86 7.57 -20.02
C ASP A 155 -15.30 7.45 -21.44
N MET A 156 -13.97 7.52 -21.60
CA MET A 156 -13.34 7.60 -22.93
C MET A 156 -13.08 6.23 -23.57
N PHE A 157 -12.82 5.21 -22.77
CA PHE A 157 -12.47 3.86 -23.24
C PHE A 157 -13.36 2.80 -22.61
N GLU A 158 -13.84 1.87 -23.42
CA GLU A 158 -14.66 0.73 -23.00
C GLU A 158 -13.90 -0.57 -23.25
N ILE A 159 -13.85 -1.44 -22.24
CA ILE A 159 -13.24 -2.76 -22.32
C ILE A 159 -14.20 -3.73 -23.02
N LYS A 160 -13.75 -4.31 -24.13
CA LYS A 160 -14.54 -5.29 -24.93
C LYS A 160 -14.03 -6.70 -24.75
N ASN A 161 -12.73 -6.85 -24.44
CA ASN A 161 -12.08 -8.15 -24.26
C ASN A 161 -11.38 -8.25 -22.91
N VAL A 162 -11.35 -9.45 -22.34
CA VAL A 162 -10.67 -9.75 -21.06
C VAL A 162 -9.20 -9.32 -21.07
N ARG A 163 -8.51 -9.47 -22.20
CA ARG A 163 -7.09 -9.11 -22.34
C ARG A 163 -6.83 -7.59 -22.24
N GLU A 164 -7.87 -6.77 -22.29
CA GLU A 164 -7.76 -5.31 -22.22
C GLU A 164 -7.85 -4.79 -20.76
N ILE A 165 -8.23 -5.65 -19.79
CA ILE A 165 -8.40 -5.26 -18.38
C ILE A 165 -7.08 -4.80 -17.77
N GLU A 166 -6.05 -5.66 -17.72
CA GLU A 166 -4.74 -5.30 -17.15
C GLU A 166 -4.09 -4.11 -17.87
N PRO A 167 -4.04 -4.05 -19.23
CA PRO A 167 -3.53 -2.87 -19.93
C PRO A 167 -4.26 -1.58 -19.58
N SER A 168 -5.59 -1.62 -19.39
CA SER A 168 -6.37 -0.44 -19.00
C SER A 168 -5.99 0.06 -17.61
N LEU A 169 -5.86 -0.84 -16.63
CA LEU A 169 -5.42 -0.50 -15.27
C LEU A 169 -3.97 0.04 -15.26
N LYS A 170 -3.07 -0.55 -16.06
CA LYS A 170 -1.71 -0.05 -16.24
C LYS A 170 -1.66 1.33 -16.89
N GLN A 171 -2.51 1.58 -17.88
CA GLN A 171 -2.60 2.90 -18.52
C GLN A 171 -2.96 4.00 -17.52
N GLN A 172 -3.76 3.69 -16.49
CA GLN A 172 -4.05 4.65 -15.42
C GLN A 172 -2.78 5.08 -14.67
N LEU A 173 -1.85 4.16 -14.38
CA LEU A 173 -0.56 4.48 -13.76
C LEU A 173 0.31 5.35 -14.67
N LEU A 174 0.39 5.00 -15.95
CA LEU A 174 1.21 5.74 -16.91
C LEU A 174 0.66 7.16 -17.16
N ILE A 175 -0.64 7.28 -17.42
CA ILE A 175 -1.30 8.57 -17.68
C ILE A 175 -1.18 9.48 -16.47
N SER A 176 -1.51 8.98 -15.27
CA SER A 176 -1.39 9.77 -14.04
C SER A 176 0.05 10.20 -13.78
N THR A 177 1.05 9.34 -14.05
CA THR A 177 2.47 9.69 -13.89
C THR A 177 2.91 10.80 -14.86
N ILE A 178 2.52 10.72 -16.13
CA ILE A 178 2.88 11.73 -17.13
C ILE A 178 2.22 13.07 -16.80
N LEU A 179 0.91 13.06 -16.52
CA LEU A 179 0.16 14.27 -16.17
C LEU A 179 0.67 14.87 -14.85
N MET A 180 0.98 14.03 -13.85
CA MET A 180 1.48 14.49 -12.57
C MET A 180 2.90 15.04 -12.68
N THR A 181 3.74 14.55 -13.59
CA THR A 181 5.05 15.17 -13.86
C THR A 181 4.89 16.63 -14.31
N ALA A 182 3.94 16.91 -15.21
CA ALA A 182 3.62 18.29 -15.61
C ALA A 182 3.00 19.10 -14.45
N GLY A 183 2.14 18.47 -13.64
CA GLY A 183 1.57 19.07 -12.43
C GLY A 183 2.63 19.47 -11.41
N ILE A 184 3.61 18.60 -11.13
CA ILE A 184 4.73 18.86 -10.22
C ILE A 184 5.59 20.00 -10.77
N ALA A 185 5.87 20.03 -12.08
CA ALA A 185 6.58 21.16 -12.69
C ALA A 185 5.85 22.47 -12.42
N MET A 186 4.56 22.55 -12.75
CA MET A 186 3.74 23.73 -12.52
C MET A 186 3.76 24.15 -11.04
N VAL A 187 3.49 23.22 -10.10
CA VAL A 187 3.53 23.54 -8.66
C VAL A 187 4.91 24.01 -8.23
N SER A 188 5.99 23.37 -8.68
CA SER A 188 7.35 23.73 -8.28
C SER A 188 7.79 25.10 -8.80
N PHE A 189 7.39 25.49 -10.01
CA PHE A 189 7.76 26.79 -10.58
C PHE A 189 6.86 27.94 -10.10
N PHE A 190 5.63 27.68 -9.67
CA PHE A 190 4.70 28.73 -9.21
C PHE A 190 4.58 28.86 -7.69
N ALA A 191 4.74 27.77 -6.92
CA ALA A 191 4.56 27.78 -5.47
C ALA A 191 5.86 27.93 -4.67
N LEU A 192 7.04 27.80 -5.32
CA LEU A 192 8.33 27.91 -4.66
C LEU A 192 9.14 29.10 -5.19
N PRO A 193 9.91 29.79 -4.34
CA PRO A 193 10.90 30.75 -4.80
C PRO A 193 12.00 30.06 -5.62
N SER A 194 12.67 30.81 -6.48
CA SER A 194 13.72 30.26 -7.36
C SER A 194 14.87 29.64 -6.59
N GLU A 195 15.22 30.23 -5.44
CA GLU A 195 16.29 29.80 -4.54
C GLU A 195 15.82 29.96 -3.09
N PHE A 196 16.18 29.02 -2.23
CA PHE A 196 15.83 28.98 -0.81
C PHE A 196 16.82 28.10 -0.03
N ILE A 197 16.72 28.11 1.29
CA ILE A 197 17.66 27.41 2.18
C ILE A 197 16.92 26.30 2.91
N LEU A 198 17.45 25.08 2.82
CA LEU A 198 16.96 23.92 3.55
C LEU A 198 17.91 23.52 4.68
N PHE A 199 17.33 22.95 5.73
CA PHE A 199 18.07 22.35 6.83
C PHE A 199 18.82 21.07 6.37
N ASP A 200 20.12 20.99 6.68
CA ASP A 200 20.99 19.84 6.42
C ASP A 200 21.89 19.52 7.62
N PHE A 201 21.33 18.80 8.60
CA PHE A 201 22.03 18.34 9.83
C PHE A 201 22.82 19.44 10.56
N GLY A 202 22.20 20.62 10.71
CA GLY A 202 22.82 21.78 11.37
C GLY A 202 23.57 22.72 10.42
N ASN A 203 23.67 22.39 9.14
CA ASN A 203 24.10 23.29 8.09
C ASN A 203 22.90 23.82 7.28
N GLU A 204 23.12 24.94 6.62
CA GLU A 204 22.20 25.51 5.64
C GLU A 204 22.61 25.07 4.23
N LYS A 205 21.64 24.54 3.46
CA LYS A 205 21.85 24.11 2.09
C LYS A 205 21.05 24.97 1.13
N GLU A 206 21.73 25.59 0.18
CA GLU A 206 21.07 26.32 -0.91
C GLU A 206 20.43 25.35 -1.90
N VAL A 207 19.13 25.53 -2.14
CA VAL A 207 18.32 24.66 -3.00
C VAL A 207 17.51 25.53 -3.96
N LYS A 208 17.33 25.02 -5.19
CA LYS A 208 16.56 25.69 -6.24
C LYS A 208 15.23 24.99 -6.43
N ASN A 209 14.20 25.71 -6.89
CA ASN A 209 12.88 25.11 -7.15
C ASN A 209 12.94 23.89 -8.09
N TRP A 210 13.79 23.92 -9.12
CA TRP A 210 13.97 22.80 -10.04
C TRP A 210 14.64 21.58 -9.38
N HIS A 211 15.42 21.75 -8.31
CA HIS A 211 15.91 20.63 -7.52
C HIS A 211 14.74 19.86 -6.88
N LEU A 212 13.76 20.57 -6.30
CA LEU A 212 12.58 19.94 -5.70
C LEU A 212 11.67 19.31 -6.75
N PHE A 213 11.53 19.92 -7.92
CA PHE A 213 10.86 19.29 -9.06
C PHE A 213 11.44 17.90 -9.35
N PHE A 214 12.78 17.77 -9.41
CA PHE A 214 13.42 16.46 -9.62
C PHE A 214 13.28 15.53 -8.42
N CYS A 215 13.30 16.03 -7.18
CA CYS A 215 13.10 15.21 -5.98
C CYS A 215 11.72 14.56 -5.97
N VAL A 216 10.65 15.32 -6.23
CA VAL A 216 9.29 14.77 -6.29
C VAL A 216 9.13 13.87 -7.51
N SER A 217 9.65 14.29 -8.67
CA SER A 217 9.54 13.52 -9.91
C SER A 217 10.27 12.18 -9.83
N ILE A 218 11.47 12.10 -9.24
CA ILE A 218 12.19 10.82 -9.15
C ILE A 218 11.41 9.80 -8.31
N GLY A 219 10.76 10.24 -7.23
CA GLY A 219 9.87 9.39 -6.44
C GLY A 219 8.64 8.92 -7.21
N LEU A 220 7.99 9.82 -7.96
CA LEU A 220 6.86 9.49 -8.84
C LEU A 220 7.24 8.43 -9.88
N TRP A 221 8.33 8.65 -10.61
CA TRP A 221 8.80 7.73 -11.65
C TRP A 221 9.32 6.41 -11.07
N ALA A 222 9.93 6.43 -9.88
CA ALA A 222 10.28 5.20 -9.18
C ALA A 222 9.05 4.36 -8.82
N GLY A 223 7.93 5.01 -8.42
CA GLY A 223 6.65 4.33 -8.24
C GLY A 223 6.17 3.64 -9.52
N LEU A 224 6.23 4.32 -10.66
CA LEU A 224 5.87 3.73 -11.96
C LEU A 224 6.75 2.52 -12.30
N VAL A 225 8.08 2.63 -12.12
CA VAL A 225 9.02 1.52 -12.33
C VAL A 225 8.69 0.34 -11.43
N ILE A 226 8.44 0.58 -10.14
CA ILE A 226 8.02 -0.47 -9.20
C ILE A 226 6.73 -1.12 -9.68
N GLY A 227 5.73 -0.35 -10.13
CA GLY A 227 4.48 -0.88 -10.66
C GLY A 227 4.67 -1.80 -11.86
N TYR A 228 5.46 -1.37 -12.86
CA TYR A 228 5.73 -2.17 -14.05
C TYR A 228 6.50 -3.46 -13.76
N ILE A 229 7.49 -3.40 -12.86
CA ILE A 229 8.24 -4.60 -12.48
C ILE A 229 7.38 -5.55 -11.65
N THR A 230 6.54 -5.01 -10.77
CA THR A 230 5.61 -5.81 -10.00
C THR A 230 4.63 -6.53 -10.91
N GLU A 231 4.03 -5.83 -11.89
CA GLU A 231 3.18 -6.43 -12.91
C GLU A 231 3.88 -7.60 -13.63
N TYR A 232 5.12 -7.41 -14.08
CA TYR A 232 5.87 -8.44 -14.79
C TYR A 232 6.07 -9.73 -13.95
N TYR A 233 6.21 -9.60 -12.63
CA TYR A 233 6.40 -10.73 -11.73
C TYR A 233 5.10 -11.30 -11.16
N THR A 234 3.94 -10.65 -11.33
CA THR A 234 2.67 -11.11 -10.74
C THR A 234 1.56 -11.39 -11.74
N SER A 235 1.60 -10.83 -12.95
CA SER A 235 0.61 -11.13 -13.99
C SER A 235 0.92 -12.44 -14.71
N ASN A 236 -0.12 -13.25 -14.92
CA ASN A 236 -0.06 -14.50 -15.68
C ASN A 236 0.09 -14.30 -17.21
N ALA A 237 0.09 -13.05 -17.68
CA ALA A 237 0.42 -12.72 -19.06
C ALA A 237 1.92 -12.86 -19.38
N TYR A 238 2.78 -12.93 -18.34
CA TYR A 238 4.23 -12.95 -18.48
C TYR A 238 4.85 -14.29 -18.06
N SER A 239 6.05 -14.54 -18.61
CA SER A 239 6.78 -15.80 -18.39
C SER A 239 7.03 -16.14 -16.92
N PRO A 240 7.35 -15.21 -15.98
CA PRO A 240 7.68 -15.60 -14.61
C PRO A 240 6.55 -16.36 -13.91
N VAL A 241 5.30 -15.90 -14.05
CA VAL A 241 4.14 -16.55 -13.44
C VAL A 241 3.70 -17.78 -14.24
N GLN A 242 3.86 -17.76 -15.56
CA GLN A 242 3.63 -18.93 -16.41
C GLN A 242 4.58 -20.09 -16.07
N ASP A 243 5.84 -19.80 -15.75
CA ASP A 243 6.83 -20.79 -15.31
C ASP A 243 6.46 -21.38 -13.93
N VAL A 244 5.95 -20.55 -13.01
CA VAL A 244 5.41 -21.04 -11.72
C VAL A 244 4.23 -21.98 -11.94
N ALA A 245 3.33 -21.66 -12.86
CA ALA A 245 2.19 -22.52 -13.22
C ALA A 245 2.64 -23.82 -13.92
N ASP A 246 3.59 -23.77 -14.86
CA ASP A 246 4.12 -24.96 -15.55
C ASP A 246 4.82 -25.90 -14.55
N SER A 247 5.50 -25.36 -13.54
CA SER A 247 6.16 -26.16 -12.51
C SER A 247 5.20 -27.07 -11.72
N CYS A 248 3.90 -26.72 -11.63
CA CYS A 248 2.86 -27.55 -11.02
C CYS A 248 2.74 -28.94 -11.65
N ARG A 249 3.21 -29.13 -12.89
CA ARG A 249 3.25 -30.45 -13.56
C ARG A 249 4.09 -31.48 -12.81
N THR A 250 4.98 -31.04 -11.92
CA THR A 250 5.85 -31.89 -11.10
C THR A 250 5.48 -31.87 -9.60
N GLY A 251 4.35 -31.26 -9.25
CA GLY A 251 3.77 -31.24 -7.91
C GLY A 251 3.94 -29.92 -7.15
N ALA A 252 3.38 -29.86 -5.94
CA ALA A 252 3.36 -28.63 -5.14
C ALA A 252 4.77 -28.19 -4.66
N ALA A 253 5.71 -29.13 -4.47
CA ALA A 253 7.04 -28.82 -3.97
C ALA A 253 7.83 -27.93 -4.95
N THR A 254 7.80 -28.25 -6.24
CA THR A 254 8.45 -27.45 -7.28
C THR A 254 7.76 -26.11 -7.45
N ASN A 255 6.42 -26.07 -7.39
CA ASN A 255 5.67 -24.83 -7.41
C ASN A 255 6.08 -23.85 -6.28
N VAL A 256 6.21 -24.33 -5.04
CA VAL A 256 6.68 -23.50 -3.92
C VAL A 256 8.13 -23.03 -4.12
N ILE A 257 9.02 -23.90 -4.62
CA ILE A 257 10.43 -23.53 -4.90
C ILE A 257 10.51 -22.41 -5.94
N PHE A 258 9.78 -22.56 -7.05
CA PHE A 258 9.74 -21.54 -8.11
C PHE A 258 9.11 -20.23 -7.61
N GLY A 259 8.02 -20.31 -6.84
CA GLY A 259 7.38 -19.14 -6.24
C GLY A 259 8.30 -18.36 -5.29
N LEU A 260 9.03 -19.06 -4.40
CA LEU A 260 10.01 -18.43 -3.50
C LEU A 260 11.15 -17.77 -4.30
N ALA A 261 11.70 -18.47 -5.29
CA ALA A 261 12.77 -17.94 -6.14
C ALA A 261 12.30 -16.69 -6.93
N LEU A 262 11.07 -16.70 -7.45
CA LEU A 262 10.45 -15.56 -8.12
C LEU A 262 10.36 -14.35 -7.17
N GLY A 263 9.87 -14.57 -5.94
CA GLY A 263 9.81 -13.53 -4.92
C GLY A 263 11.17 -12.90 -4.63
N TYR A 264 12.21 -13.73 -4.42
CA TYR A 264 13.58 -13.25 -4.20
C TYR A 264 14.17 -12.51 -5.41
N LYS A 265 13.78 -12.87 -6.63
CA LYS A 265 14.23 -12.20 -7.86
C LYS A 265 13.51 -10.87 -8.08
N SER A 266 12.25 -10.76 -7.65
CA SER A 266 11.40 -9.58 -7.88
C SER A 266 11.92 -8.30 -7.21
N VAL A 267 12.67 -8.41 -6.11
CA VAL A 267 13.11 -7.24 -5.32
C VAL A 267 14.25 -6.44 -5.97
N ILE A 268 14.96 -7.00 -6.95
CA ILE A 268 16.20 -6.43 -7.48
C ILE A 268 15.97 -5.01 -8.05
N ILE A 269 15.03 -4.87 -8.99
CA ILE A 269 14.79 -3.59 -9.67
C ILE A 269 14.09 -2.57 -8.74
N PRO A 270 13.08 -2.94 -7.93
CA PRO A 270 12.52 -2.04 -6.92
C PRO A 270 13.57 -1.44 -5.99
N ILE A 271 14.53 -2.24 -5.50
CA ILE A 271 15.61 -1.74 -4.64
C ILE A 271 16.52 -0.77 -5.39
N PHE A 272 16.84 -1.02 -6.67
CA PHE A 272 17.58 -0.04 -7.48
C PHE A 272 16.79 1.27 -7.68
N ALA A 273 15.49 1.19 -7.95
CA ALA A 273 14.64 2.37 -8.12
C ALA A 273 14.57 3.22 -6.84
N ILE A 274 14.43 2.58 -5.67
CA ILE A 274 14.47 3.25 -4.36
C ILE A 274 15.86 3.86 -4.12
N SER A 275 16.94 3.12 -4.39
CA SER A 275 18.32 3.59 -4.18
C SER A 275 18.64 4.83 -5.03
N ILE A 276 18.22 4.84 -6.30
CA ILE A 276 18.38 6.00 -7.20
C ILE A 276 17.55 7.18 -6.67
N SER A 277 16.32 6.93 -6.22
CA SER A 277 15.46 7.96 -5.64
C SER A 277 16.08 8.59 -4.40
N ILE A 278 16.62 7.77 -3.48
CA ILE A 278 17.36 8.23 -2.30
C ILE A 278 18.55 9.07 -2.74
N TYR A 279 19.41 8.56 -3.62
CA TYR A 279 20.63 9.25 -4.03
C TYR A 279 20.34 10.63 -4.64
N VAL A 280 19.41 10.70 -5.59
CA VAL A 280 19.06 11.95 -6.28
C VAL A 280 18.43 12.94 -5.30
N SER A 281 17.42 12.51 -4.55
CA SER A 281 16.67 13.41 -3.67
C SER A 281 17.48 13.90 -2.47
N PHE A 282 18.30 13.03 -1.86
CA PHE A 282 19.23 13.39 -0.79
C PHE A 282 20.26 14.40 -1.31
N SER A 283 20.88 14.11 -2.46
CA SER A 283 21.92 14.97 -3.02
C SER A 283 21.41 16.38 -3.33
N LEU A 284 20.16 16.49 -3.79
CA LEU A 284 19.55 17.76 -4.19
C LEU A 284 18.99 18.57 -3.02
N ALA A 285 18.34 17.92 -2.05
CA ALA A 285 17.56 18.61 -1.01
C ALA A 285 17.54 17.90 0.37
N ALA A 286 18.56 17.08 0.66
CA ALA A 286 18.74 16.40 1.95
C ALA A 286 17.48 15.63 2.38
N MET A 287 17.12 15.66 3.67
CA MET A 287 15.97 14.93 4.21
C MET A 287 14.63 15.43 3.64
N TYR A 288 14.51 16.73 3.39
CA TYR A 288 13.32 17.29 2.77
C TYR A 288 13.12 16.73 1.36
N GLY A 289 14.19 16.63 0.58
CA GLY A 289 14.20 16.00 -0.74
C GLY A 289 13.66 14.58 -0.71
N ILE A 290 14.12 13.76 0.23
CA ILE A 290 13.67 12.37 0.38
C ILE A 290 12.20 12.31 0.82
N ALA A 291 11.77 13.16 1.75
CA ALA A 291 10.39 13.24 2.19
C ALA A 291 9.43 13.60 1.03
N VAL A 292 9.80 14.61 0.23
CA VAL A 292 9.00 14.99 -0.94
C VAL A 292 9.10 13.99 -2.09
N ALA A 293 10.16 13.18 -2.16
CA ALA A 293 10.22 12.03 -3.07
C ALA A 293 9.24 10.92 -2.64
N ALA A 294 9.13 10.63 -1.34
CA ALA A 294 8.12 9.72 -0.82
C ALA A 294 6.70 10.20 -1.16
N LEU A 295 6.44 11.49 -0.95
CA LEU A 295 5.18 12.11 -1.34
C LEU A 295 4.97 12.10 -2.87
N GLY A 296 6.03 12.26 -3.65
CA GLY A 296 6.00 12.16 -5.11
C GLY A 296 5.54 10.78 -5.58
N MET A 297 6.04 9.71 -4.96
CA MET A 297 5.57 8.34 -5.22
C MET A 297 4.08 8.17 -4.90
N LEU A 298 3.57 8.87 -3.89
CA LEU A 298 2.17 8.87 -3.48
C LEU A 298 1.34 10.02 -4.07
N SER A 299 1.90 10.81 -4.98
CA SER A 299 1.21 12.00 -5.49
C SER A 299 0.00 11.65 -6.36
N THR A 300 -0.04 10.42 -6.87
CA THR A 300 -1.18 9.84 -7.61
C THR A 300 -1.95 8.80 -6.79
N ILE A 301 -1.91 8.90 -5.45
CA ILE A 301 -2.54 7.94 -4.51
C ILE A 301 -4.03 7.70 -4.79
N SER A 302 -4.78 8.70 -5.27
CA SER A 302 -6.19 8.50 -5.64
C SER A 302 -6.36 7.45 -6.73
N THR A 303 -5.53 7.48 -7.77
CA THR A 303 -5.52 6.48 -8.85
C THR A 303 -4.97 5.14 -8.34
N GLY A 304 -3.88 5.16 -7.57
CA GLY A 304 -3.30 3.96 -6.97
C GLY A 304 -4.31 3.18 -6.13
N LEU A 305 -5.00 3.87 -5.22
CA LEU A 305 -6.09 3.29 -4.41
C LEU A 305 -7.30 2.85 -5.24
N ALA A 306 -7.59 3.50 -6.36
CA ALA A 306 -8.71 3.12 -7.21
C ALA A 306 -8.46 1.78 -7.91
N ILE A 307 -7.26 1.58 -8.47
CA ILE A 307 -6.90 0.32 -9.12
C ILE A 307 -6.64 -0.81 -8.11
N ASP A 308 -6.18 -0.50 -6.91
CA ASP A 308 -5.97 -1.49 -5.83
C ASP A 308 -7.33 -1.95 -5.26
N ALA A 309 -8.17 -1.00 -4.82
CA ALA A 309 -9.50 -1.31 -4.28
C ALA A 309 -10.45 -1.99 -5.29
N TYR A 310 -10.18 -1.85 -6.58
CA TYR A 310 -10.89 -2.57 -7.64
C TYR A 310 -10.74 -4.10 -7.52
N GLY A 311 -9.61 -4.59 -7.04
CA GLY A 311 -9.34 -6.03 -6.91
C GLY A 311 -10.30 -6.73 -5.95
N PRO A 312 -10.33 -6.37 -4.65
CA PRO A 312 -11.22 -7.02 -3.67
C PRO A 312 -12.71 -6.86 -3.99
N ILE A 313 -13.10 -5.79 -4.69
CA ILE A 313 -14.48 -5.61 -5.19
C ILE A 313 -14.79 -6.66 -6.27
N SER A 314 -13.84 -6.92 -7.17
CA SER A 314 -13.97 -7.91 -8.25
C SER A 314 -13.99 -9.33 -7.71
N ASP A 315 -13.15 -9.64 -6.71
CA ASP A 315 -13.15 -10.90 -5.97
C ASP A 315 -14.53 -11.17 -5.33
N ASN A 316 -15.05 -10.20 -4.56
CA ASN A 316 -16.38 -10.32 -3.95
C ASN A 316 -17.49 -10.49 -4.99
N ALA A 317 -17.38 -9.84 -6.15
CA ALA A 317 -18.35 -10.02 -7.23
C ALA A 317 -18.34 -11.46 -7.76
N GLY A 318 -17.17 -12.09 -7.88
CA GLY A 318 -17.02 -13.50 -8.23
C GLY A 318 -17.64 -14.42 -7.19
N GLY A 319 -17.34 -14.18 -5.91
CA GLY A 319 -17.92 -14.95 -4.81
C GLY A 319 -19.44 -14.88 -4.75
N ILE A 320 -20.00 -13.69 -4.94
CA ILE A 320 -21.46 -13.49 -5.01
C ILE A 320 -22.05 -14.23 -6.21
N ALA A 321 -21.39 -14.20 -7.38
CA ALA A 321 -21.87 -14.88 -8.56
C ALA A 321 -21.97 -16.41 -8.35
N GLU A 322 -20.97 -17.00 -7.71
CA GLU A 322 -20.97 -18.44 -7.40
C GLU A 322 -22.01 -18.78 -6.34
N MET A 323 -22.05 -18.04 -5.22
CA MET A 323 -23.01 -18.27 -4.15
C MET A 323 -24.47 -18.12 -4.59
N ALA A 324 -24.73 -17.27 -5.60
CA ALA A 324 -26.05 -17.08 -6.18
C ALA A 324 -26.42 -18.11 -7.26
N GLY A 325 -25.51 -19.04 -7.60
CA GLY A 325 -25.72 -20.05 -8.64
C GLY A 325 -25.90 -19.43 -10.03
N MET A 326 -25.21 -18.32 -10.31
CA MET A 326 -25.29 -17.64 -11.59
C MET A 326 -24.58 -18.46 -12.69
N SER A 327 -24.75 -18.07 -13.95
CA SER A 327 -24.13 -18.80 -15.06
C SER A 327 -22.61 -18.76 -15.01
N HIS A 328 -21.95 -19.84 -15.44
CA HIS A 328 -20.48 -19.94 -15.57
C HIS A 328 -19.83 -18.77 -16.31
N LYS A 329 -20.51 -18.22 -17.32
CA LYS A 329 -20.04 -17.04 -18.08
C LYS A 329 -19.90 -15.77 -17.22
N ILE A 330 -20.65 -15.65 -16.12
CA ILE A 330 -20.49 -14.54 -15.17
C ILE A 330 -19.23 -14.78 -14.34
N ARG A 331 -19.01 -16.01 -13.86
CA ARG A 331 -17.79 -16.38 -13.11
C ARG A 331 -16.52 -16.19 -13.94
N GLU A 332 -16.51 -16.65 -15.20
CA GLU A 332 -15.37 -16.42 -16.12
C GLU A 332 -15.01 -14.93 -16.30
N ARG A 333 -16.03 -14.05 -16.27
CA ARG A 333 -15.80 -12.60 -16.36
C ARG A 333 -15.24 -12.05 -15.05
N THR A 334 -15.77 -12.47 -13.90
CA THR A 334 -15.27 -12.01 -12.60
C THR A 334 -13.86 -12.53 -12.32
N ASP A 335 -13.55 -13.78 -12.69
CA ASP A 335 -12.20 -14.36 -12.56
C ASP A 335 -11.17 -13.56 -13.37
N ALA A 336 -11.55 -13.07 -14.55
CA ALA A 336 -10.71 -12.20 -15.35
C ALA A 336 -10.46 -10.82 -14.70
N LEU A 337 -11.46 -10.27 -14.01
CA LEU A 337 -11.32 -9.01 -13.27
C LEU A 337 -10.48 -9.21 -12.01
N ASP A 338 -10.70 -10.32 -11.29
CA ASP A 338 -9.95 -10.69 -10.09
C ASP A 338 -8.47 -10.98 -10.39
N ALA A 339 -8.17 -11.71 -11.46
CA ALA A 339 -6.79 -11.93 -11.90
C ALA A 339 -6.03 -10.61 -12.10
N ALA A 340 -6.68 -9.60 -12.70
CA ALA A 340 -6.11 -8.27 -12.82
C ALA A 340 -6.00 -7.54 -11.47
N GLY A 341 -6.98 -7.74 -10.58
CA GLY A 341 -6.99 -7.27 -9.20
C GLY A 341 -5.82 -7.79 -8.36
N ASN A 342 -5.46 -9.06 -8.51
CA ASN A 342 -4.30 -9.66 -7.86
C ASN A 342 -2.99 -8.95 -8.25
N THR A 343 -2.87 -8.59 -9.52
CA THR A 343 -1.74 -7.78 -10.04
C THR A 343 -1.76 -6.37 -9.44
N THR A 344 -2.90 -5.68 -9.41
CA THR A 344 -2.96 -4.31 -8.87
C THR A 344 -2.77 -4.24 -7.36
N ALA A 345 -3.22 -5.23 -6.60
CA ALA A 345 -2.96 -5.35 -5.17
C ALA A 345 -1.45 -5.52 -4.88
N ALA A 346 -0.73 -6.27 -5.72
CA ALA A 346 0.72 -6.37 -5.63
C ALA A 346 1.40 -5.03 -5.94
N ILE A 347 0.95 -4.32 -6.98
CA ILE A 347 1.45 -2.98 -7.32
C ILE A 347 1.24 -2.02 -6.14
N GLY A 348 0.05 -2.00 -5.54
CA GLY A 348 -0.27 -1.18 -4.36
C GLY A 348 0.68 -1.43 -3.19
N LYS A 349 0.99 -2.70 -2.89
CA LYS A 349 2.01 -3.08 -1.90
C LYS A 349 3.40 -2.56 -2.28
N GLY A 350 3.77 -2.60 -3.56
CA GLY A 350 5.02 -2.04 -4.06
C GLY A 350 5.15 -0.54 -3.79
N PHE A 351 4.10 0.24 -4.05
CA PHE A 351 4.04 1.67 -3.75
C PHE A 351 4.14 1.95 -2.24
N ALA A 352 3.42 1.18 -1.42
CA ALA A 352 3.48 1.29 0.03
C ALA A 352 4.90 1.02 0.56
N ILE A 353 5.56 -0.05 0.10
CA ILE A 353 6.94 -0.38 0.50
C ILE A 353 7.94 0.68 0.03
N GLY A 354 7.84 1.12 -1.22
CA GLY A 354 8.75 2.11 -1.80
C GLY A 354 8.67 3.46 -1.08
N SER A 355 7.45 3.95 -0.84
CA SER A 355 7.22 5.20 -0.11
C SER A 355 7.61 5.08 1.37
N ALA A 356 7.29 3.95 2.02
CA ALA A 356 7.68 3.65 3.40
C ALA A 356 9.22 3.70 3.58
N ALA A 357 9.99 3.16 2.63
CA ALA A 357 11.44 3.20 2.69
C ALA A 357 11.99 4.64 2.61
N LEU A 358 11.43 5.47 1.72
CA LEU A 358 11.82 6.87 1.56
C LEU A 358 11.42 7.70 2.80
N VAL A 359 10.17 7.61 3.25
CA VAL A 359 9.70 8.40 4.40
C VAL A 359 10.38 7.97 5.70
N SER A 360 10.64 6.68 5.91
CA SER A 360 11.36 6.19 7.08
C SER A 360 12.78 6.75 7.13
N LEU A 361 13.45 6.89 5.97
CA LEU A 361 14.77 7.51 5.90
C LEU A 361 14.71 9.01 6.23
N ALA A 362 13.71 9.73 5.72
CA ALA A 362 13.52 11.15 6.04
C ALA A 362 13.22 11.37 7.54
N LEU A 363 12.32 10.56 8.11
CA LEU A 363 12.00 10.57 9.55
C LEU A 363 13.20 10.16 10.39
N PHE A 364 14.03 9.24 9.92
CA PHE A 364 15.27 8.87 10.60
C PHE A 364 16.24 10.05 10.69
N GLY A 365 16.43 10.81 9.60
CA GLY A 365 17.25 12.02 9.65
C GLY A 365 16.66 13.11 10.55
N ALA A 366 15.34 13.30 10.53
CA ALA A 366 14.64 14.20 11.45
C ALA A 366 14.83 13.78 12.92
N TYR A 367 14.73 12.48 13.23
CA TYR A 367 14.99 11.92 14.54
C TYR A 367 16.43 12.18 15.01
N VAL A 368 17.43 11.96 14.15
CA VAL A 368 18.84 12.22 14.46
C VAL A 368 19.06 13.67 14.89
N SER A 369 18.49 14.61 14.12
CA SER A 369 18.55 16.04 14.43
C SER A 369 17.86 16.35 15.77
N ARG A 370 16.61 15.89 15.93
CA ARG A 370 15.79 16.18 17.11
C ARG A 370 16.35 15.59 18.40
N ALA A 371 16.97 14.41 18.31
CA ALA A 371 17.63 13.74 19.43
C ALA A 371 19.00 14.35 19.78
N GLY A 372 19.47 15.37 19.05
CA GLY A 372 20.77 16.00 19.28
C GLY A 372 21.95 15.07 18.95
N ILE A 373 21.76 14.10 18.06
CA ILE A 373 22.80 13.14 17.66
C ILE A 373 23.68 13.81 16.59
N LYS A 374 24.96 14.01 16.90
CA LYS A 374 25.91 14.68 15.98
C LYS A 374 26.26 13.84 14.75
N SER A 375 26.40 12.53 14.93
CA SER A 375 26.69 11.59 13.84
C SER A 375 26.18 10.20 14.19
N VAL A 376 25.69 9.48 13.18
CA VAL A 376 25.35 8.06 13.28
C VAL A 376 26.50 7.26 12.70
N ASP A 377 27.46 6.89 13.55
CA ASP A 377 28.61 6.08 13.16
C ASP A 377 28.31 4.59 13.32
N VAL A 378 28.20 3.90 12.18
CA VAL A 378 27.91 2.46 12.08
C VAL A 378 28.95 1.60 12.80
N LEU A 379 30.20 2.06 12.91
CA LEU A 379 31.29 1.30 13.56
C LEU A 379 31.33 1.47 15.08
N THR A 380 30.30 2.06 15.69
CA THR A 380 30.19 2.15 17.15
C THR A 380 29.36 1.00 17.74
N PRO A 381 29.71 0.49 18.94
CA PRO A 381 28.98 -0.62 19.55
C PRO A 381 27.48 -0.35 19.70
N LYS A 382 27.08 0.87 20.09
CA LYS A 382 25.67 1.24 20.28
C LYS A 382 24.87 1.21 18.97
N VAL A 383 25.45 1.71 17.88
CA VAL A 383 24.77 1.75 16.58
C VAL A 383 24.75 0.36 15.94
N PHE A 384 25.86 -0.37 15.99
CA PHE A 384 25.95 -1.68 15.34
C PHE A 384 25.01 -2.72 15.97
N ILE A 385 24.88 -2.76 17.30
CA ILE A 385 23.90 -3.64 17.96
C ILE A 385 22.46 -3.24 17.59
N GLY A 386 22.19 -1.94 17.48
CA GLY A 386 20.87 -1.45 17.04
C GLY A 386 20.57 -1.86 15.60
N LEU A 387 21.55 -1.78 14.71
CA LEU A 387 21.42 -2.14 13.30
C LEU A 387 21.12 -3.64 13.11
N ILE A 388 21.88 -4.54 13.76
CA ILE A 388 21.66 -5.99 13.63
C ILE A 388 20.36 -6.46 14.29
N VAL A 389 20.02 -5.90 15.47
CA VAL A 389 18.74 -6.20 16.13
C VAL A 389 17.58 -5.67 15.31
N GLY A 390 17.69 -4.43 14.79
CA GLY A 390 16.70 -3.80 13.93
C GLY A 390 16.43 -4.59 12.65
N ALA A 391 17.48 -5.11 12.00
CA ALA A 391 17.36 -5.95 10.81
C ALA A 391 16.65 -7.30 11.07
N MET A 392 16.67 -7.80 12.30
CA MET A 392 15.98 -9.03 12.70
C MET A 392 14.48 -8.81 12.97
N LEU A 393 14.06 -7.60 13.36
CA LEU A 393 12.67 -7.30 13.74
C LEU A 393 11.63 -7.69 12.67
N PRO A 394 11.83 -7.43 11.35
CA PRO A 394 10.88 -7.87 10.33
C PRO A 394 10.71 -9.39 10.26
N TYR A 395 11.77 -10.17 10.53
CA TYR A 395 11.70 -11.64 10.59
C TYR A 395 10.92 -12.11 11.80
N TRP A 396 11.13 -11.49 12.96
CA TRP A 396 10.37 -11.82 14.17
C TRP A 396 8.89 -11.48 13.98
N PHE A 397 8.57 -10.30 13.43
CA PHE A 397 7.21 -9.92 13.09
C PHE A 397 6.55 -10.91 12.13
N SER A 398 7.26 -11.30 11.06
CA SER A 398 6.78 -12.30 10.09
C SER A 398 6.53 -13.66 10.75
N ALA A 399 7.38 -14.09 11.70
CA ALA A 399 7.18 -15.35 12.41
C ALA A 399 5.91 -15.34 13.26
N MET A 400 5.60 -14.22 13.92
CA MET A 400 4.37 -14.07 14.68
C MET A 400 3.13 -14.12 13.78
N THR A 401 3.09 -13.32 12.71
CA THR A 401 1.93 -13.24 11.82
C THR A 401 1.68 -14.54 11.05
N MET A 402 2.74 -15.17 10.52
CA MET A 402 2.61 -16.47 9.82
C MET A 402 2.12 -17.58 10.75
N LYS A 403 2.62 -17.65 11.99
CA LYS A 403 2.16 -18.64 12.98
C LYS A 403 0.70 -18.41 13.37
N SER A 404 0.29 -17.15 13.53
CA SER A 404 -1.10 -16.80 13.83
C SER A 404 -2.04 -17.25 12.71
N VAL A 405 -1.73 -16.94 11.44
CA VAL A 405 -2.51 -17.40 10.28
C VAL A 405 -2.56 -18.93 10.22
N GLY A 406 -1.41 -19.60 10.34
CA GLY A 406 -1.35 -21.07 10.26
C GLY A 406 -2.18 -21.77 11.34
N SER A 407 -2.12 -21.28 12.59
CA SER A 407 -2.92 -21.82 13.70
C SER A 407 -4.41 -21.57 13.49
N ALA A 408 -4.77 -20.39 12.99
CA ALA A 408 -6.13 -19.96 12.74
C ALA A 408 -6.77 -20.70 11.56
N ALA A 409 -6.00 -20.98 10.50
CA ALA A 409 -6.39 -21.75 9.33
C ALA A 409 -6.57 -23.24 9.66
N LEU A 410 -5.71 -23.81 10.51
CA LEU A 410 -5.85 -25.21 10.95
C LEU A 410 -7.22 -25.45 11.62
N LYS A 411 -7.62 -24.55 12.52
CA LYS A 411 -8.95 -24.59 13.14
C LYS A 411 -10.08 -24.43 12.13
N MET A 412 -9.88 -23.57 11.11
CA MET A 412 -10.87 -23.37 10.05
C MET A 412 -11.07 -24.66 9.25
N VAL A 413 -9.99 -25.31 8.84
CA VAL A 413 -10.01 -26.60 8.14
C VAL A 413 -10.76 -27.66 8.97
N GLU A 414 -10.48 -27.76 10.26
CA GLU A 414 -11.16 -28.71 11.15
C GLU A 414 -12.67 -28.46 11.24
N GLU A 415 -13.11 -27.21 11.35
CA GLU A 415 -14.53 -26.85 11.44
C GLU A 415 -15.26 -27.05 10.11
N VAL A 416 -14.66 -26.64 8.99
CA VAL A 416 -15.22 -26.86 7.64
C VAL A 416 -15.38 -28.37 7.38
N ARG A 417 -14.35 -29.18 7.72
CA ARG A 417 -14.44 -30.65 7.66
C ARG A 417 -15.53 -31.19 8.56
N ARG A 418 -15.66 -30.68 9.79
CA ARG A 418 -16.70 -31.12 10.74
C ARG A 418 -18.08 -30.90 10.14
N GLN A 419 -18.37 -29.72 9.59
CA GLN A 419 -19.66 -29.43 8.98
C GLN A 419 -19.94 -30.35 7.79
N PHE A 420 -19.00 -30.49 6.85
CA PHE A 420 -19.18 -31.40 5.71
C PHE A 420 -19.36 -32.87 6.11
N ASN A 421 -18.76 -33.31 7.22
CA ASN A 421 -18.88 -34.69 7.68
C ASN A 421 -20.11 -34.96 8.55
N SER A 422 -20.62 -33.95 9.27
CA SER A 422 -21.63 -34.16 10.32
C SER A 422 -23.01 -33.59 10.01
N ILE A 423 -23.13 -32.63 9.08
CA ILE A 423 -24.41 -32.03 8.71
C ILE A 423 -25.00 -32.82 7.53
N PRO A 424 -26.06 -33.63 7.74
CA PRO A 424 -26.66 -34.41 6.67
C PRO A 424 -27.29 -33.47 5.63
N GLY A 425 -27.05 -33.74 4.34
CA GLY A 425 -27.62 -32.96 3.25
C GLY A 425 -26.80 -31.73 2.84
N LEU A 426 -25.68 -31.42 3.52
CA LEU A 426 -24.86 -30.24 3.22
C LEU A 426 -24.12 -30.38 1.88
N MET A 427 -23.44 -31.52 1.66
CA MET A 427 -22.74 -31.78 0.40
C MET A 427 -23.71 -31.92 -0.77
N GLU A 428 -24.91 -32.43 -0.49
CA GLU A 428 -26.01 -32.58 -1.44
C GLU A 428 -26.71 -31.24 -1.75
N GLY A 429 -26.38 -30.15 -1.03
CA GLY A 429 -26.99 -28.83 -1.22
C GLY A 429 -28.43 -28.69 -0.71
N THR A 430 -28.87 -29.63 0.14
CA THR A 430 -30.23 -29.65 0.72
C THR A 430 -30.29 -29.08 2.14
N ALA A 431 -29.14 -29.01 2.83
CA ALA A 431 -28.97 -28.33 4.11
C ALA A 431 -28.09 -27.08 3.96
N LYS A 432 -28.32 -26.08 4.82
CA LYS A 432 -27.50 -24.86 4.85
C LYS A 432 -26.30 -25.05 5.79
N PRO A 433 -25.11 -24.56 5.43
CA PRO A 433 -23.98 -24.49 6.35
C PRO A 433 -24.22 -23.48 7.48
N ASP A 434 -23.48 -23.65 8.58
CA ASP A 434 -23.44 -22.69 9.67
C ASP A 434 -22.27 -21.72 9.46
N TYR A 435 -22.57 -20.58 8.82
CA TYR A 435 -21.61 -19.49 8.63
C TYR A 435 -21.33 -18.74 9.94
N ALA A 436 -22.29 -18.66 10.86
CA ALA A 436 -22.25 -17.77 12.02
C ALA A 436 -21.20 -18.21 13.04
N ASN A 437 -21.11 -19.51 13.30
CA ASN A 437 -20.11 -20.07 14.22
C ASN A 437 -18.68 -19.76 13.75
N LEU A 438 -18.43 -19.77 12.44
CA LEU A 438 -17.13 -19.39 11.89
C LEU A 438 -16.83 -17.90 12.05
N LEU A 439 -17.80 -17.02 11.80
CA LEU A 439 -17.66 -15.58 12.03
C LEU A 439 -17.37 -15.27 13.51
N GLU A 440 -18.02 -15.96 14.43
CA GLU A 440 -17.85 -15.76 15.88
C GLU A 440 -16.47 -16.25 16.36
N GLN A 441 -16.04 -17.43 15.89
CA GLN A 441 -14.69 -17.92 16.15
C GLN A 441 -13.61 -16.95 15.61
N ARG A 442 -13.85 -16.30 14.47
CA ARG A 442 -12.93 -15.30 13.92
C ARG A 442 -12.86 -14.03 14.78
N ARG A 443 -14.00 -13.51 15.24
CA ARG A 443 -14.02 -12.34 16.14
C ARG A 443 -13.23 -12.59 17.42
N GLN A 444 -13.37 -13.77 18.01
CA GLN A 444 -12.62 -14.14 19.22
C GLN A 444 -11.12 -14.30 18.96
N GLN A 445 -10.71 -14.77 17.79
CA GLN A 445 -9.30 -14.91 17.45
C GLN A 445 -8.63 -13.56 17.16
N GLN A 446 -9.33 -12.63 16.51
CA GLN A 446 -8.86 -11.25 16.36
C GLN A 446 -8.67 -10.54 17.70
N ALA A 447 -9.52 -10.81 18.70
CA ALA A 447 -9.39 -10.19 20.02
C ALA A 447 -8.23 -10.74 20.87
N ASN A 448 -7.76 -11.95 20.56
CA ASN A 448 -6.72 -12.65 21.32
C ASN A 448 -5.32 -12.58 20.66
N ALA A 449 -5.24 -12.12 19.42
CA ALA A 449 -4.01 -11.89 18.66
C ALA A 449 -3.57 -10.44 18.79
#